data_AF-A0A8K0HPY4-F1
#
_entry.id   AF-A0A8K0HPY4-F1
#
_cell.length_a   1.000
_cell.length_b   1.000
_cell.length_c   1.000
_cell.angle_alpha   90.00
_cell.angle_beta   90.00
_cell.angle_gamma   90.00
#
_symmetry.space_group_name_H-M   'P 1'
#
loop_
_entity.id
_entity.type
_entity.pdbx_description
1 polymer ?
#
loop_
_entity_poly.entity_id
_entity_poly.type
_entity_poly.pdbx_seq_one_letter_code
_entity_poly.pdbx_strand_id
1 'polypeptide(L)'
;MVGEKKYITAEELKKHNMPGDLWISIQGWSTTSLIGLRIILFSTGFYLKDFQVSDVSKDYRRLASEFSKLGLFDKKGHGVMYSLISVAIMLSLVFYGVLKSESVLVHMGCAVLLGLLWMQSAYVGHDSGHYQIMPTRGITKFTQLIAGNCLTGISIAWWKWTHNAHHISCNSLDYDPDLQHIPVFAVSSRFFTSLTSCFYGRKLTFDRLARFSSVISMSHFILL
;
A
#
# COMPACT_ATOMS: atom_id res chain seq x y z
N MET A 1 33.82 25.32 -1.88
CA MET A 1 34.31 25.02 -0.53
C MET A 1 33.47 23.88 0.03
N VAL A 2 33.92 22.63 -0.11
CA VAL A 2 33.24 21.46 0.49
C VAL A 2 33.56 21.52 1.97
N GLY A 3 32.57 21.82 2.82
CA GLY A 3 32.74 21.87 4.27
C GLY A 3 33.19 20.50 4.81
N GLU A 4 34.00 20.51 5.86
CA GLU A 4 34.45 19.28 6.54
C GLU A 4 33.27 18.41 6.93
N LYS A 5 33.34 17.13 6.56
CA LYS A 5 32.34 16.13 6.96
C LYS A 5 32.45 15.93 8.47
N LYS A 6 31.37 16.21 9.20
CA LYS A 6 31.27 15.93 10.63
C LYS A 6 30.80 14.49 10.82
N TYR A 7 31.36 13.79 11.82
CA TYR A 7 31.03 12.40 12.09
C TYR A 7 30.48 12.25 13.51
N ILE A 8 29.55 11.31 13.68
CA ILE A 8 28.95 10.92 14.97
C ILE A 8 29.02 9.39 15.12
N THR A 9 29.19 8.89 16.33
CA THR A 9 29.17 7.45 16.59
C THR A 9 27.74 6.91 16.71
N ALA A 10 27.56 5.60 16.55
CA ALA A 10 26.24 4.98 16.72
C ALA A 10 25.71 5.11 18.17
N GLU A 11 26.60 5.12 19.17
CA GLU A 11 26.22 5.32 20.57
C GLU A 11 25.76 6.74 20.86
N GLU A 12 26.41 7.74 20.27
CA GLU A 12 25.97 9.13 20.39
C GLU A 12 24.63 9.36 19.69
N LEU A 13 24.42 8.78 18.50
CA LEU A 13 23.14 8.87 17.80
C LEU A 13 21.98 8.34 18.65
N LYS A 14 22.17 7.23 19.38
CA LYS A 14 21.14 6.63 20.23
C LYS A 14 20.65 7.55 21.37
N LYS A 15 21.45 8.55 21.76
CA LYS A 15 21.06 9.51 22.80
C LYS A 15 19.95 10.46 22.34
N HIS A 16 19.77 10.61 21.03
CA HIS A 16 18.78 11.46 20.41
C HIS A 16 17.52 10.67 20.04
N ASN A 17 16.77 10.21 21.04
CA ASN A 17 15.56 9.38 20.88
C ASN A 17 14.31 10.01 21.53
N MET A 18 14.37 11.28 21.91
CA MET A 18 13.32 11.98 22.66
C MET A 18 12.41 12.80 21.74
N PRO A 19 11.14 13.04 22.11
CA PRO A 19 10.28 13.96 21.37
C PRO A 19 10.88 15.37 21.32
N GLY A 20 11.15 15.87 20.10
CA GLY A 20 11.83 17.17 19.88
C GLY A 20 13.34 17.06 19.63
N ASP A 21 13.94 15.88 19.87
CA ASP A 21 15.35 15.57 19.62
C ASP A 21 15.49 14.11 19.16
N LEU A 22 14.93 13.81 17.98
CA LEU A 22 14.97 12.48 17.36
C LEU A 22 15.89 12.51 16.14
N TRP A 23 16.97 11.75 16.21
CA TRP A 23 17.93 11.61 15.12
C TRP A 23 17.88 10.18 14.57
N ILE A 24 17.84 10.06 13.24
CA ILE A 24 17.72 8.79 12.53
C ILE A 24 18.84 8.74 11.49
N SER A 25 19.56 7.62 11.41
CA SER A 25 20.52 7.39 10.34
C SER A 25 19.85 6.68 9.16
N ILE A 26 19.96 7.25 7.97
CA ILE A 26 19.51 6.65 6.72
C ILE A 26 20.73 6.51 5.82
N GLN A 27 21.11 5.28 5.49
CA GLN A 27 22.28 4.97 4.65
C GLN A 27 23.60 5.63 5.12
N GLY A 28 23.79 5.76 6.44
CA GLY A 28 25.00 6.35 7.04
C GLY A 28 24.97 7.87 7.20
N TRP A 29 23.90 8.54 6.76
CA TRP A 29 23.66 9.96 7.01
C TRP A 29 22.69 10.16 8.17
N SER A 30 23.04 11.03 9.13
CA SER A 30 22.14 11.38 10.23
C SER A 30 21.17 12.50 9.84
N THR A 31 19.90 12.26 10.12
CA THR A 31 18.78 13.18 9.86
C THR A 31 18.01 13.44 11.14
N THR A 32 17.51 14.65 11.34
CA THR A 32 16.56 14.96 12.41
C THR A 32 15.15 14.92 11.85
N SER A 33 14.20 14.42 12.64
CA SER A 33 12.76 14.55 12.35
C SER A 33 12.10 15.44 13.40
N LEU A 34 11.60 16.60 12.99
CA LEU A 34 10.74 17.42 13.86
C LEU A 34 9.36 16.76 13.96
N ILE A 35 8.93 16.45 15.18
CA ILE A 35 7.65 15.79 15.45
C ILE A 35 6.54 16.84 15.45
N GLY A 36 5.63 16.72 14.50
CA GLY A 36 4.47 17.58 14.30
C GLY A 36 3.86 17.40 12.91
N LEU A 37 3.13 16.29 12.72
CA LEU A 37 2.35 15.93 11.51
C LEU A 37 3.06 15.86 10.14
N ARG A 38 4.35 16.22 10.03
CA ARG A 38 5.16 16.04 8.82
C ARG A 38 6.57 15.58 9.18
N ILE A 39 6.99 14.43 8.63
CA ILE A 39 8.40 14.06 8.61
C ILE A 39 9.10 15.02 7.64
N ILE A 40 9.72 16.07 8.18
CA ILE A 40 10.70 16.88 7.46
C ILE A 40 12.07 16.42 7.95
N LEU A 41 12.76 15.65 7.12
CA LEU A 41 14.13 15.20 7.39
C LEU A 41 15.06 16.41 7.19
N PHE A 42 15.50 17.02 8.28
CA PHE A 42 16.57 18.00 8.22
C PHE A 42 17.91 17.27 8.35
N SER A 43 18.80 17.50 7.38
CA SER A 43 20.17 16.98 7.47
C SER A 43 20.85 17.60 8.69
N THR A 44 21.35 16.75 9.59
CA THR A 44 22.18 17.22 10.73
C THR A 44 23.59 17.57 10.28
N GLY A 45 23.97 17.18 9.06
CA GLY A 45 25.34 17.30 8.54
C GLY A 45 26.33 16.28 9.11
N PHE A 46 25.87 15.35 9.96
CA PHE A 46 26.70 14.29 10.54
C PHE A 46 26.59 12.96 9.78
N TYR A 47 27.72 12.28 9.64
CA TYR A 47 27.83 10.94 9.09
C TYR A 47 28.13 9.94 10.22
N LEU A 48 27.58 8.73 10.15
CA LEU A 48 27.99 7.71 11.12
C LEU A 48 29.43 7.29 10.84
N LYS A 49 30.29 7.37 11.85
CA LYS A 49 31.69 6.94 11.74
C LYS A 49 31.81 5.43 11.52
N ASP A 50 30.93 4.66 12.17
CA ASP A 50 30.99 3.20 12.20
C ASP A 50 29.94 2.55 11.29
N PHE A 51 29.46 3.27 10.26
CA PHE A 51 28.45 2.73 9.34
C PHE A 51 29.05 1.64 8.46
N GLN A 52 28.81 0.39 8.83
CA GLN A 52 29.03 -0.76 7.96
C GLN A 52 27.71 -1.16 7.31
N VAL A 53 27.71 -1.24 5.99
CA VAL A 53 26.55 -1.74 5.25
C VAL A 53 26.56 -3.26 5.37
N SER A 54 25.44 -3.85 5.82
CA SER A 54 25.24 -5.30 5.80
C SER A 54 25.34 -5.85 4.37
N ASP A 55 25.76 -7.11 4.24
CA ASP A 55 25.90 -7.74 2.91
C ASP A 55 24.56 -7.80 2.17
N VAL A 56 23.45 -8.08 2.87
CA VAL A 56 22.09 -8.02 2.33
C VAL A 56 21.76 -6.65 1.72
N SER A 57 22.15 -5.56 2.39
CA SER A 57 21.90 -4.21 1.86
C SER A 57 22.84 -3.86 0.69
N LYS A 58 24.06 -4.42 0.64
CA LYS A 58 24.92 -4.33 -0.55
C LYS A 58 24.29 -5.06 -1.74
N ASP A 59 23.83 -6.28 -1.54
CA ASP A 59 23.20 -7.10 -2.58
C ASP A 59 21.92 -6.46 -3.10
N TYR A 60 21.06 -5.94 -2.22
CA TYR A 60 19.86 -5.20 -2.62
C TYR A 60 20.20 -3.98 -3.49
N ARG A 61 21.22 -3.20 -3.10
CA ARG A 61 21.64 -2.01 -3.87
C ARG A 61 22.26 -2.39 -5.21
N ARG A 62 23.00 -3.50 -5.27
CA ARG A 62 23.51 -4.05 -6.53
C ARG A 62 22.35 -4.42 -7.45
N LEU A 63 21.38 -5.18 -6.96
CA LEU A 63 20.21 -5.60 -7.73
C LEU A 63 19.41 -4.39 -8.25
N ALA A 64 19.15 -3.41 -7.38
CA ALA A 64 18.47 -2.18 -7.76
C ALA A 64 19.25 -1.40 -8.85
N SER A 65 20.58 -1.36 -8.77
CA SER A 65 21.42 -0.74 -9.82
C SER A 65 21.34 -1.51 -11.15
N GLU A 66 21.38 -2.84 -11.11
CA GLU A 66 21.25 -3.68 -12.30
C GLU A 66 19.87 -3.48 -12.97
N PHE A 67 18.79 -3.47 -12.19
CA PHE A 67 17.43 -3.22 -12.70
C PHE A 67 17.27 -1.82 -13.28
N SER A 68 17.90 -0.82 -12.66
CA SER A 68 17.90 0.53 -13.19
C SER A 68 18.66 0.64 -14.52
N LYS A 69 19.79 -0.04 -14.66
CA LYS A 69 20.55 -0.08 -15.92
C LYS A 69 19.78 -0.77 -17.04
N LEU A 70 18.98 -1.78 -16.70
CA LEU A 70 18.09 -2.46 -17.63
C LEU A 70 16.85 -1.62 -18.03
N GLY A 71 16.68 -0.42 -17.46
CA GLY A 71 15.52 0.44 -17.71
C GLY A 71 14.20 -0.15 -17.18
N LEU A 72 14.25 -1.07 -16.22
CA LEU A 72 13.04 -1.70 -15.66
C LEU A 72 12.19 -0.71 -14.83
N PHE A 73 12.79 0.40 -14.40
CA PHE A 73 12.09 1.48 -13.71
C PHE A 73 11.63 2.61 -14.65
N ASP A 74 11.89 2.49 -15.97
CA ASP A 74 11.50 3.51 -16.94
C ASP A 74 9.98 3.50 -17.15
N LYS A 75 9.39 4.69 -17.05
CA LYS A 75 7.93 4.87 -17.16
C LYS A 75 7.53 4.85 -18.64
N LYS A 76 7.21 3.67 -19.16
CA LYS A 76 6.77 3.53 -20.56
C LYS A 76 5.30 3.94 -20.79
N GLY A 77 4.41 3.83 -19.79
CA GLY A 77 3.00 4.26 -19.87
C GLY A 77 2.08 3.43 -20.79
N HIS A 78 2.62 2.75 -21.80
CA HIS A 78 1.86 1.97 -22.79
C HIS A 78 1.07 0.80 -22.15
N GLY A 79 1.65 0.08 -21.19
CA GLY A 79 0.98 -1.05 -20.50
C GLY A 79 -0.31 -0.65 -19.78
N VAL A 80 -0.30 0.52 -19.15
CA VAL A 80 -1.47 1.09 -18.46
C VAL A 80 -2.53 1.49 -19.45
N MET A 81 -2.13 2.08 -20.58
CA MET A 81 -3.06 2.44 -21.65
C MET A 81 -3.77 1.20 -22.22
N TYR A 82 -3.05 0.10 -22.46
CA TYR A 82 -3.67 -1.17 -22.88
C TYR A 82 -4.66 -1.70 -21.84
N SER A 83 -4.33 -1.61 -20.56
CA SER A 83 -5.22 -2.01 -19.47
C SER A 83 -6.49 -1.17 -19.43
N LEU A 84 -6.38 0.15 -19.60
CA LEU A 84 -7.54 1.05 -19.65
C LEU A 84 -8.43 0.83 -20.87
N ILE A 85 -7.82 0.56 -22.04
CA ILE A 85 -8.56 0.22 -23.26
C ILE A 85 -9.30 -1.11 -23.07
N SER A 86 -8.64 -2.12 -22.46
CA SER A 86 -9.26 -3.40 -22.14
C SER A 86 -10.47 -3.22 -21.21
N VAL A 87 -10.34 -2.42 -20.15
CA VAL A 87 -11.44 -2.05 -19.25
C VAL A 87 -12.59 -1.39 -20.02
N ALA A 88 -12.31 -0.43 -20.89
CA ALA A 88 -13.33 0.25 -21.68
C ALA A 88 -14.08 -0.71 -22.62
N ILE A 89 -13.35 -1.59 -23.32
CA ILE A 89 -13.94 -2.60 -24.22
C ILE A 89 -14.84 -3.57 -23.43
N MET A 90 -14.35 -4.09 -22.30
CA MET A 90 -15.14 -4.98 -21.45
C MET A 90 -16.42 -4.29 -20.96
N LEU A 91 -16.32 -3.01 -20.57
CA LEU A 91 -17.48 -2.24 -20.11
C LEU A 91 -18.52 -2.10 -21.22
N SER A 92 -18.09 -1.71 -22.42
CA SER A 92 -18.97 -1.57 -23.58
C SER A 92 -19.64 -2.88 -23.97
N LEU A 93 -18.91 -4.00 -23.92
CA LEU A 93 -19.48 -5.33 -24.20
C LEU A 93 -20.52 -5.76 -23.16
N VAL A 94 -20.27 -5.49 -21.87
CA VAL A 94 -21.24 -5.75 -20.80
C VAL A 94 -22.51 -4.93 -21.02
N PHE A 95 -22.39 -3.61 -21.23
CA PHE A 95 -23.56 -2.76 -21.49
C PHE A 95 -24.33 -3.20 -22.74
N TYR A 96 -23.63 -3.52 -23.83
CA TYR A 96 -24.25 -3.98 -25.05
C TYR A 96 -24.99 -5.32 -24.86
N GLY A 97 -24.34 -6.29 -24.21
CA GLY A 97 -24.92 -7.62 -23.99
C GLY A 97 -26.18 -7.57 -23.13
N VAL A 98 -26.16 -6.76 -22.07
CA VAL A 98 -27.30 -6.59 -21.16
C VAL A 98 -28.45 -5.81 -21.82
N LEU A 99 -28.17 -4.78 -22.63
CA LEU A 99 -29.23 -4.00 -23.27
C LEU A 99 -29.84 -4.66 -24.50
N LYS A 100 -29.10 -5.56 -25.16
CA LYS A 100 -29.54 -6.16 -26.43
C LYS A 100 -30.12 -7.57 -26.29
N SER A 101 -29.85 -8.26 -25.19
CA SER A 101 -30.26 -9.65 -24.99
C SER A 101 -31.05 -9.82 -23.69
N GLU A 102 -32.14 -10.57 -23.75
CA GLU A 102 -32.88 -11.02 -22.56
C GLU A 102 -32.42 -12.41 -22.10
N SER A 103 -31.42 -12.99 -22.78
CA SER A 103 -30.96 -14.35 -22.50
C SER A 103 -30.15 -14.42 -21.20
N VAL A 104 -30.55 -15.33 -20.31
CA VAL A 104 -29.85 -15.59 -19.05
C VAL A 104 -28.39 -15.98 -19.28
N LEU A 105 -28.08 -16.75 -20.32
CA LEU A 105 -26.69 -17.15 -20.63
C LEU A 105 -25.83 -15.95 -21.01
N VAL A 106 -26.39 -14.99 -21.75
CA VAL A 106 -25.68 -13.75 -22.12
C VAL A 106 -25.42 -12.92 -20.86
N HIS A 107 -26.42 -12.77 -19.99
CA HIS A 107 -26.25 -12.07 -18.71
C HIS A 107 -25.21 -12.74 -17.79
N MET A 108 -25.17 -14.07 -17.72
CA MET A 108 -24.13 -14.79 -16.97
C MET A 108 -22.73 -14.53 -17.55
N GLY A 109 -22.59 -14.53 -18.88
CA GLY A 109 -21.34 -14.14 -19.54
C GLY A 109 -20.92 -12.69 -19.23
N CYS A 110 -21.87 -11.76 -19.28
CA CYS A 110 -21.65 -10.37 -18.90
C CYS A 110 -21.24 -10.23 -17.43
N ALA A 111 -21.80 -11.02 -16.52
CA ALA A 111 -21.43 -11.00 -15.10
C ALA A 111 -19.96 -11.43 -14.89
N VAL A 112 -19.51 -12.48 -15.57
CA VAL A 112 -18.10 -12.91 -15.54
C VAL A 112 -17.19 -11.83 -16.09
N LEU A 113 -17.57 -11.24 -17.24
CA LEU A 113 -16.79 -10.18 -17.87
C LEU A 113 -16.71 -8.92 -17.00
N LEU A 114 -17.79 -8.57 -16.30
CA LEU A 114 -17.84 -7.48 -15.34
C LEU A 114 -16.91 -7.75 -14.13
N GLY A 115 -16.84 -9.00 -13.67
CA GLY A 115 -15.88 -9.41 -12.63
C GLY A 115 -14.43 -9.20 -13.07
N LEU A 116 -14.08 -9.61 -14.30
CA LEU A 116 -12.75 -9.37 -14.87
C LEU A 116 -12.45 -7.87 -15.02
N LEU A 117 -13.44 -7.09 -15.43
CA LEU A 117 -13.34 -5.64 -15.52
C LEU A 117 -13.02 -5.00 -14.16
N TRP A 118 -13.73 -5.39 -13.11
CA TRP A 118 -13.47 -4.87 -11.77
C TRP A 118 -12.10 -5.25 -11.26
N MET A 119 -11.67 -6.50 -11.50
CA MET A 119 -10.32 -6.93 -11.14
C MET A 119 -9.26 -6.07 -11.85
N GLN A 120 -9.38 -5.87 -13.16
CA GLN A 120 -8.44 -5.05 -13.92
C GLN A 120 -8.46 -3.57 -13.48
N SER A 121 -9.64 -3.03 -13.18
CA SER A 121 -9.80 -1.65 -12.67
C SER A 121 -9.16 -1.49 -11.30
N ALA A 122 -9.30 -2.47 -10.42
CA ALA A 122 -8.67 -2.48 -9.09
C ALA A 122 -7.14 -2.51 -9.19
N TYR A 123 -6.56 -3.33 -10.09
CA TYR A 123 -5.11 -3.33 -10.32
C TYR A 123 -4.60 -1.98 -10.84
N VAL A 124 -5.29 -1.36 -11.80
CA VAL A 124 -4.92 -0.03 -12.30
C VAL A 124 -5.03 1.02 -11.19
N GLY A 125 -6.08 0.96 -10.37
CA GLY A 125 -6.28 1.81 -9.20
C GLY A 125 -5.15 1.65 -8.17
N HIS A 126 -4.79 0.42 -7.84
CA HIS A 126 -3.70 0.06 -6.93
C HIS A 126 -2.35 0.60 -7.42
N ASP A 127 -1.97 0.28 -8.66
CA ASP A 127 -0.66 0.62 -9.22
C ASP A 127 -0.51 2.12 -9.39
N SER A 128 -1.58 2.79 -9.85
CA SER A 128 -1.61 4.25 -9.90
C SER A 128 -1.54 4.87 -8.51
N GLY A 129 -1.99 4.16 -7.48
CA GLY A 129 -1.94 4.58 -6.10
C GLY A 129 -0.52 4.67 -5.56
N HIS A 130 0.32 3.70 -5.90
CA HIS A 130 1.73 3.63 -5.49
C HIS A 130 2.66 4.44 -6.39
N TYR A 131 2.42 4.41 -7.68
CA TYR A 131 3.37 4.89 -8.68
C TYR A 131 2.75 5.94 -9.61
N GLN A 132 3.62 6.75 -10.19
CA GLN A 132 3.23 7.56 -11.33
C GLN A 132 3.26 6.69 -12.58
N ILE A 133 2.10 6.11 -12.90
CA ILE A 133 1.95 5.14 -14.00
C ILE A 133 1.71 5.81 -15.37
N MET A 134 1.29 7.08 -15.39
CA MET A 134 1.10 7.88 -16.60
C MET A 134 2.18 8.97 -16.75
N PRO A 135 2.41 9.51 -17.96
CA PRO A 135 3.47 10.49 -18.21
C PRO A 135 3.42 11.71 -17.28
N THR A 136 2.23 12.14 -16.89
CA THR A 136 2.03 13.25 -15.95
C THR A 136 1.27 12.82 -14.69
N ARG A 137 1.53 13.54 -13.60
CA ARG A 137 0.82 13.35 -12.32
C ARG A 137 -0.67 13.68 -12.43
N GLY A 138 -1.05 14.65 -13.27
CA GLY A 138 -2.44 15.03 -13.48
C GLY A 138 -3.25 13.90 -14.10
N ILE A 139 -2.73 13.29 -15.19
CA ILE A 139 -3.39 12.15 -15.84
C ILE A 139 -3.43 10.96 -14.88
N THR A 140 -2.36 10.69 -14.13
CA THR A 140 -2.36 9.61 -13.13
C THR A 140 -3.46 9.81 -12.07
N LYS A 141 -3.66 11.04 -11.57
CA LYS A 141 -4.75 11.35 -10.63
C LYS A 141 -6.13 11.18 -11.26
N PHE A 142 -6.29 11.59 -12.51
CA PHE A 142 -7.55 11.37 -13.23
C PHE A 142 -7.85 9.87 -13.38
N THR A 143 -6.86 9.07 -13.78
CA THR A 143 -6.97 7.61 -13.84
C THR A 143 -7.33 7.01 -12.49
N GLN A 144 -6.73 7.48 -11.38
CA GLN A 144 -7.09 7.04 -10.02
C GLN A 144 -8.57 7.31 -9.70
N LEU A 145 -9.09 8.49 -10.05
CA LEU A 145 -10.49 8.85 -9.79
C LEU A 145 -11.45 7.98 -10.60
N ILE A 146 -11.14 7.72 -11.87
CA ILE A 146 -12.00 6.87 -12.71
C ILE A 146 -11.91 5.40 -12.28
N ALA A 147 -10.70 4.83 -12.24
CA ALA A 147 -10.50 3.41 -11.95
C ALA A 147 -10.81 3.06 -10.49
N GLY A 148 -10.32 3.85 -9.53
CA GLY A 148 -10.61 3.66 -8.11
C GLY A 148 -12.03 4.08 -7.77
N ASN A 149 -12.32 5.38 -7.82
CA ASN A 149 -13.58 5.87 -7.27
C ASN A 149 -14.79 5.48 -8.12
N CYS A 150 -14.78 5.72 -9.43
CA CYS A 150 -15.99 5.52 -10.26
C CYS A 150 -16.26 4.05 -10.58
N LEU A 151 -15.23 3.29 -10.98
CA LEU A 151 -15.43 1.89 -11.42
C LEU A 151 -15.50 0.90 -10.25
N THR A 152 -14.68 1.08 -9.21
CA THR A 152 -14.68 0.17 -8.05
C THR A 152 -15.46 0.70 -6.84
N GLY A 153 -15.82 1.99 -6.81
CA GLY A 153 -16.50 2.61 -5.68
C GLY A 153 -15.57 2.96 -4.50
N ILE A 154 -14.27 2.72 -4.62
CA ILE A 154 -13.31 2.89 -3.53
C ILE A 154 -12.64 4.26 -3.64
N SER A 155 -12.70 5.05 -2.57
CA SER A 155 -11.96 6.32 -2.49
C SER A 155 -10.45 6.07 -2.50
N ILE A 156 -9.77 6.55 -3.53
CA ILE A 156 -8.31 6.41 -3.63
C ILE A 156 -7.57 7.06 -2.45
N ALA A 157 -8.13 8.12 -1.87
CA ALA A 157 -7.52 8.79 -0.72
C ALA A 157 -7.59 7.93 0.54
N TRP A 158 -8.76 7.33 0.80
CA TRP A 158 -8.94 6.40 1.91
C TRP A 158 -8.06 5.15 1.72
N TRP A 159 -8.07 4.59 0.52
CA TRP A 159 -7.27 3.42 0.19
C TRP A 159 -5.78 3.68 0.38
N LYS A 160 -5.25 4.82 -0.10
CA LYS A 160 -3.85 5.20 0.14
C LYS A 160 -3.52 5.32 1.62
N TRP A 161 -4.44 5.87 2.42
CA TRP A 161 -4.22 6.05 3.85
C TRP A 161 -4.11 4.71 4.59
N THR A 162 -5.04 3.78 4.35
CA THR A 162 -5.02 2.46 4.99
C THR A 162 -3.90 1.59 4.43
N HIS A 163 -3.74 1.56 3.11
CA HIS A 163 -2.78 0.68 2.45
C HIS A 163 -1.33 1.09 2.70
N ASN A 164 -1.03 2.38 2.84
CA ASN A 164 0.31 2.81 3.27
C ASN A 164 0.64 2.32 4.70
N ALA A 165 -0.35 2.28 5.60
CA ALA A 165 -0.14 1.73 6.94
C ALA A 165 0.08 0.22 6.92
N HIS A 166 -0.66 -0.50 6.05
CA HIS A 166 -0.40 -1.91 5.77
C HIS A 166 1.06 -2.14 5.34
N HIS A 167 1.60 -1.37 4.39
CA HIS A 167 3.00 -1.52 3.95
C HIS A 167 4.03 -1.20 5.04
N ILE A 168 3.70 -0.35 6.01
CA ILE A 168 4.58 -0.01 7.13
C ILE A 168 4.60 -1.13 8.18
N SER A 169 3.49 -1.83 8.38
CA SER A 169 3.33 -2.82 9.44
C SER A 169 2.51 -4.02 8.97
N CYS A 170 2.93 -4.60 7.85
CA CYS A 170 2.24 -5.69 7.17
C CYS A 170 2.07 -6.89 8.12
N ASN A 171 0.87 -7.46 8.13
CA ASN A 171 0.51 -8.61 8.96
C ASN A 171 0.58 -8.36 10.48
N SER A 172 0.65 -7.11 10.90
CA SER A 172 0.61 -6.74 12.32
C SER A 172 -0.82 -6.49 12.76
N LEU A 173 -1.42 -7.42 13.52
CA LEU A 173 -2.83 -7.35 13.93
C LEU A 173 -3.23 -6.01 14.59
N ASP A 174 -2.30 -5.40 15.33
CA ASP A 174 -2.51 -4.16 16.08
C ASP A 174 -2.38 -2.90 15.20
N TYR A 175 -1.57 -2.95 14.14
CA TYR A 175 -1.19 -1.77 13.34
C TYR A 175 -1.70 -1.81 11.88
N ASP A 176 -2.01 -3.00 11.37
CA ASP A 176 -2.43 -3.23 9.99
C ASP A 176 -3.96 -3.10 9.86
N PRO A 177 -4.48 -2.02 9.26
CA PRO A 177 -5.93 -1.88 9.07
C PRO A 177 -6.51 -2.93 8.12
N ASP A 178 -5.71 -3.51 7.23
CA ASP A 178 -6.16 -4.49 6.24
C ASP A 178 -6.42 -5.87 6.87
N LEU A 179 -6.18 -6.05 8.17
CA LEU A 179 -6.55 -7.26 8.93
C LEU A 179 -7.70 -7.03 9.92
N GLN A 180 -8.17 -5.79 10.08
CA GLN A 180 -9.06 -5.37 11.17
C GLN A 180 -10.53 -5.35 10.76
N HIS A 181 -11.03 -6.49 10.29
CA HIS A 181 -12.37 -6.61 9.70
C HIS A 181 -13.50 -6.96 10.67
N ILE A 182 -13.26 -6.95 11.99
CA ILE A 182 -14.29 -7.16 13.01
C ILE A 182 -15.35 -6.04 12.89
N PRO A 183 -16.66 -6.37 12.89
CA PRO A 183 -17.25 -7.66 13.27
C PRO A 183 -17.31 -8.73 12.18
N VAL A 184 -17.12 -8.39 10.91
CA VAL A 184 -17.43 -9.29 9.78
C VAL A 184 -16.53 -10.53 9.73
N PHE A 185 -15.22 -10.36 9.79
CA PHE A 185 -14.26 -11.45 9.69
C PHE A 185 -13.17 -11.36 10.76
N ALA A 186 -12.76 -12.52 11.30
CA ALA A 186 -11.66 -12.64 12.24
C ALA A 186 -10.54 -13.48 11.60
N VAL A 187 -9.43 -12.83 11.24
CA VAL A 187 -8.29 -13.50 10.57
C VAL A 187 -7.34 -14.20 11.54
N SER A 188 -7.50 -13.99 12.84
CA SER A 188 -6.67 -14.58 13.89
C SER A 188 -7.48 -14.78 15.18
N SER A 189 -7.14 -15.80 15.96
CA SER A 189 -7.75 -16.08 17.27
C SER A 189 -7.55 -14.95 18.28
N ARG A 190 -6.53 -14.10 18.11
CA ARG A 190 -6.29 -12.91 18.96
C ARG A 190 -7.45 -11.90 18.93
N PHE A 191 -8.27 -11.89 17.87
CA PHE A 191 -9.45 -11.02 17.84
C PHE A 191 -10.54 -11.45 18.83
N PHE A 192 -10.56 -12.73 19.27
CA PHE A 192 -11.58 -13.24 20.20
C PHE A 192 -11.44 -12.68 21.62
N THR A 193 -10.24 -12.24 22.00
CA THR A 193 -9.98 -11.57 23.30
C THR A 193 -10.21 -10.06 23.24
N SER A 194 -10.74 -9.53 22.13
CA SER A 194 -10.71 -8.11 21.76
C SER A 194 -9.28 -7.59 21.58
N LEU A 195 -9.11 -6.65 20.65
CA LEU A 195 -7.79 -6.13 20.27
C LEU A 195 -7.86 -4.60 20.14
N THR A 196 -6.79 -3.89 20.47
CA THR A 196 -6.73 -2.44 20.31
C THR A 196 -6.04 -2.11 19.00
N SER A 197 -6.76 -1.46 18.09
CA SER A 197 -6.17 -0.95 16.85
C SER A 197 -5.36 0.31 17.15
N CYS A 198 -4.05 0.23 16.96
CA CYS A 198 -3.16 1.38 17.03
C CYS A 198 -3.37 2.33 15.84
N PHE A 199 -3.77 1.81 14.68
CA PHE A 199 -4.04 2.62 13.49
C PHE A 199 -5.29 3.49 13.63
N TYR A 200 -6.41 2.91 14.08
CA TYR A 200 -7.67 3.64 14.27
C TYR A 200 -7.79 4.27 15.67
N GLY A 201 -6.90 3.95 16.59
CA GLY A 201 -6.97 4.41 18.00
C GLY A 201 -8.22 3.90 18.73
N ARG A 202 -8.79 2.75 18.32
CA ARG A 202 -10.03 2.20 18.88
C ARG A 202 -9.88 0.74 19.27
N LYS A 203 -10.66 0.31 20.27
CA LYS A 203 -10.75 -1.10 20.65
C LYS A 203 -11.72 -1.84 19.73
N LEU A 204 -11.22 -2.86 19.05
CA LEU A 204 -11.99 -3.83 18.27
C LEU A 204 -12.57 -4.85 19.25
N THR A 205 -13.77 -4.57 19.75
CA THR A 205 -14.44 -5.41 20.74
C THR A 205 -15.04 -6.65 20.08
N PHE A 206 -14.77 -7.81 20.67
CA PHE A 206 -15.38 -9.05 20.25
C PHE A 206 -16.76 -9.23 20.91
N ASP A 207 -17.75 -8.51 20.39
CA ASP A 207 -19.12 -8.54 20.89
C ASP A 207 -19.92 -9.73 20.33
N ARG A 208 -21.21 -9.83 20.68
CA ARG A 208 -22.08 -10.92 20.20
C ARG A 208 -22.27 -10.89 18.68
N LEU A 209 -22.26 -9.71 18.06
CA LEU A 209 -22.37 -9.58 16.60
C LEU A 209 -21.11 -10.13 15.95
N ALA A 210 -19.93 -9.68 16.41
CA ALA A 210 -18.64 -10.21 15.98
C ALA A 210 -18.57 -11.72 16.17
N ARG A 211 -19.05 -12.26 17.29
CA ARG A 211 -19.11 -13.71 17.52
C ARG A 211 -19.99 -14.43 16.51
N PHE A 212 -21.15 -13.88 16.19
CA PHE A 212 -22.06 -14.47 15.21
C PHE A 212 -21.46 -14.46 13.80
N SER A 213 -20.93 -13.33 13.34
CA SER A 213 -20.37 -13.20 11.99
C SER A 213 -18.99 -13.84 11.82
N SER A 214 -18.12 -13.81 12.84
CA SER A 214 -16.79 -14.42 12.76
C SER A 214 -16.78 -15.95 12.90
N VAL A 215 -17.79 -16.55 13.52
CA VAL A 215 -17.92 -18.03 13.55
C VAL A 215 -18.18 -18.58 12.13
N ILE A 216 -18.86 -17.80 11.28
CA ILE A 216 -19.03 -18.14 9.85
C ILE A 216 -17.69 -18.04 9.10
N SER A 217 -16.75 -17.22 9.59
CA SER A 217 -15.41 -17.00 9.03
C SER A 217 -14.38 -18.09 9.36
N MET A 218 -14.75 -19.18 10.03
CA MET A 218 -13.85 -20.28 10.37
C MET A 218 -13.41 -21.11 9.14
N SER A 219 -12.71 -20.48 8.20
CA SER A 219 -11.96 -21.13 7.12
C SER A 219 -10.61 -21.69 7.60
N HIS A 220 -10.49 -22.08 8.88
CA HIS A 220 -9.35 -22.86 9.39
C HIS A 220 -9.55 -24.38 9.25
N PHE A 221 -10.56 -24.84 8.51
CA PHE A 221 -10.73 -26.26 8.16
C PHE A 221 -10.17 -26.65 6.78
N ILE A 222 -9.53 -25.73 6.04
CA ILE A 222 -8.90 -26.02 4.75
C ILE A 222 -7.49 -25.43 4.76
N LEU A 223 -6.58 -26.09 5.48
CA LEU A 223 -5.12 -26.07 5.28
C LEU A 223 -4.54 -27.10 6.28
N LEU A 224 -4.86 -28.37 6.02
CA LEU A 224 -3.97 -29.49 6.27
C LEU A 224 -3.15 -29.71 4.99
#